data_AF-A0A7R9EXZ3-F1
#
_entry.id   AF-A0A7R9EXZ3-F1
#
_cell.length_a   1.000
_cell.length_b   1.000
_cell.length_c   1.000
_cell.angle_alpha   90.00
_cell.angle_beta   90.00
_cell.angle_gamma   90.00
#
_symmetry.space_group_name_H-M   'P 1'
#
loop_
_entity.id
_entity.type
_entity.pdbx_description
1 polymer ?
#
loop_
_entity_poly.entity_id
_entity_poly.type
_entity_poly.pdbx_seq_one_letter_code
_entity_poly.pdbx_strand_id
1 'polypeptide(L)'
;MGGCLTLDREESKARRRSEEIDKQLEELAKQERNVIKILLLDSVTGAGESGKSTLVKQMKIIHSDGFTKEELRSFRPTVMDNLLSSMKYVLTGMGLLRINLQSAKNKVWYTSLIVGFGYPLQKTRVPADLTRSVPHLKLVLWNLPLIPRTEHERGVNHAYTVLASSTCFDKFFNILPGVAHALQALWQDRGVRLAVARGYEYELNDSAIYLFENMERIFNEKYIPSPTDVLRARVRTNGIIETHFKINEVIVSMFDVGGQRSQRRKWIYCFDDVKAVMFVVSLSGYDMTLVEDPNVNRLDESLNLFSQIVNNRFFREASFVVFLNKFDLFREKILYSGRHLRFYFPDYKGKYWLFGQQTFERTITLSVLSGPDYDVDRGALFIQHKFALRNRNSSKALYPHFTTATDTSNIQVVFQAVMDTVVRDNLHQVTLL
;
A
#
# COMPACT_ATOMS: atom_id res chain seq x y z
N MET A 1 -70.07 -6.12 29.84
CA MET A 1 -69.60 -4.93 29.10
C MET A 1 -68.17 -4.60 29.53
N GLY A 2 -67.13 -5.03 28.80
CA GLY A 2 -65.74 -4.78 29.26
C GLY A 2 -64.61 -4.94 28.24
N GLY A 3 -64.87 -5.20 26.94
CA GLY A 3 -63.82 -5.53 25.96
C GLY A 3 -63.48 -4.47 24.91
N CYS A 4 -64.22 -3.36 24.83
CA CYS A 4 -64.09 -2.40 23.72
C CYS A 4 -63.04 -1.29 23.98
N LEU A 5 -62.91 -0.82 25.23
CA LEU A 5 -62.01 0.28 25.60
C LEU A 5 -60.52 -0.09 25.62
N THR A 6 -60.20 -1.39 25.71
CA THR A 6 -58.82 -1.88 25.72
C THR A 6 -58.21 -1.92 24.32
N LEU A 7 -59.01 -2.20 23.29
CA LEU A 7 -58.57 -2.20 21.90
C LEU A 7 -58.22 -0.79 21.41
N ASP A 8 -59.08 0.21 21.67
CA ASP A 8 -58.81 1.61 21.33
C ASP A 8 -57.55 2.17 22.02
N ARG A 9 -57.29 1.76 23.26
CA ARG A 9 -56.09 2.19 24.00
C ARG A 9 -54.82 1.56 23.45
N GLU A 10 -54.84 0.28 23.09
CA GLU A 10 -53.70 -0.40 22.48
C GLU A 10 -53.42 0.13 21.08
N GLU A 11 -54.47 0.39 20.28
CA GLU A 11 -54.36 0.96 18.94
C GLU A 11 -53.84 2.41 18.98
N SER A 12 -54.29 3.22 19.95
CA SER A 12 -53.76 4.57 20.18
C SER A 12 -52.29 4.55 20.63
N LYS A 13 -51.89 3.61 21.49
CA LYS A 13 -50.47 3.43 21.87
C LYS A 13 -49.62 2.98 20.67
N ALA A 14 -50.11 2.03 19.87
CA ALA A 14 -49.42 1.55 18.68
C ALA A 14 -49.22 2.69 17.67
N ARG A 15 -50.23 3.53 17.48
CA ARG A 15 -50.15 4.71 16.61
C ARG A 15 -49.12 5.73 17.10
N ARG A 16 -49.11 6.06 18.40
CA ARG A 16 -48.08 6.94 18.99
C ARG A 16 -46.66 6.36 18.83
N ARG A 17 -46.51 5.04 18.99
CA ARG A 17 -45.22 4.36 18.79
C ARG A 17 -44.80 4.40 17.33
N SER A 18 -45.72 4.24 16.38
CA SER A 18 -45.45 4.37 14.94
C SER A 18 -45.03 5.79 14.60
N GLU A 19 -45.75 6.80 15.09
CA GLU A 19 -45.43 8.22 14.86
C GLU A 19 -44.05 8.60 15.43
N GLU A 20 -43.67 8.06 16.59
CA GLU A 20 -42.34 8.24 17.17
C GLU A 20 -41.25 7.55 16.33
N ILE A 21 -41.50 6.33 15.84
CA ILE A 21 -40.58 5.62 14.94
C ILE A 21 -40.41 6.40 13.63
N ASP A 22 -41.50 6.86 13.02
CA ASP A 22 -41.46 7.63 11.77
C ASP A 22 -40.68 8.93 11.95
N LYS A 23 -40.86 9.63 13.08
CA LYS A 23 -40.07 10.81 13.41
C LYS A 23 -38.58 10.51 13.58
N GLN A 24 -38.24 9.42 14.27
CA GLN A 24 -36.85 8.96 14.40
C GLN A 24 -36.24 8.58 13.05
N LEU A 25 -37.01 7.93 12.17
CA LEU A 25 -36.58 7.59 10.82
C LEU A 25 -36.35 8.86 9.97
N GLU A 26 -37.19 9.88 10.08
CA GLU A 26 -36.98 11.15 9.39
C GLU A 26 -35.72 11.89 9.89
N GLU A 27 -35.48 11.91 11.20
CA GLU A 27 -34.27 12.49 11.78
C GLU A 27 -33.01 11.74 11.34
N LEU A 28 -33.04 10.40 11.37
CA LEU A 28 -31.95 9.56 10.86
C LEU A 28 -31.73 9.78 9.37
N ALA A 29 -32.79 9.86 8.56
CA ALA A 29 -32.69 10.12 7.12
C ALA A 29 -32.10 11.51 6.82
N LYS A 30 -32.43 12.54 7.63
CA LYS A 30 -31.82 13.87 7.52
C LYS A 30 -30.35 13.84 7.91
N GLN A 31 -29.99 13.08 8.95
CA GLN A 31 -28.59 12.90 9.35
C GLN A 31 -27.80 12.18 8.25
N GLU A 32 -28.34 11.10 7.67
CA GLU A 32 -27.71 10.35 6.59
C GLU A 32 -27.53 11.17 5.30
N ARG A 33 -28.49 12.04 4.95
CA ARG A 33 -28.38 12.94 3.79
C ARG A 33 -27.21 13.93 3.90
N ASN A 34 -26.79 14.25 5.13
CA ASN A 34 -25.67 15.16 5.38
C ASN A 34 -24.33 14.43 5.52
N VAL A 35 -24.29 13.11 5.29
CA VAL A 35 -23.07 12.30 5.29
C VAL A 35 -22.49 12.23 3.88
N ILE A 36 -21.25 12.66 3.72
CA ILE A 36 -20.50 12.47 2.47
C ILE A 36 -19.84 11.10 2.51
N LYS A 37 -20.29 10.20 1.63
CA LYS A 37 -19.67 8.88 1.44
C LYS A 37 -18.49 8.97 0.49
N ILE A 38 -17.32 8.58 0.97
CA ILE A 38 -16.05 8.53 0.22
C ILE A 38 -15.56 7.08 0.15
N LEU A 39 -15.30 6.60 -1.06
CA LEU A 39 -14.81 5.24 -1.28
C LEU A 39 -13.31 5.25 -1.60
N LEU A 40 -12.50 4.52 -0.83
CA LEU A 40 -11.07 4.33 -1.12
C LEU A 40 -10.87 3.06 -1.94
N LEU A 41 -10.39 3.24 -3.17
CA LEU A 41 -10.02 2.15 -4.06
C LEU A 41 -8.53 2.26 -4.37
N ASP A 42 -7.89 1.17 -4.76
CA ASP A 42 -6.47 1.21 -5.14
C ASP A 42 -6.10 0.41 -6.36
N SER A 43 -4.93 0.80 -6.88
CA SER A 43 -4.09 0.02 -7.76
C SER A 43 -3.76 -1.32 -7.11
N VAL A 44 -4.08 -2.37 -7.83
CA VAL A 44 -3.71 -3.75 -7.55
C VAL A 44 -2.20 -3.84 -7.40
N THR A 45 -1.76 -3.98 -6.17
CA THR A 45 -0.44 -4.53 -5.88
C THR A 45 -0.75 -5.81 -5.13
N GLY A 46 -0.13 -6.92 -5.54
CA GLY A 46 -0.44 -8.28 -5.06
C GLY A 46 -0.27 -8.53 -3.56
N ALA A 47 -0.13 -7.45 -2.78
CA ALA A 47 0.01 -7.47 -1.34
C ALA A 47 -0.69 -6.27 -0.63
N GLY A 48 -1.50 -5.45 -1.31
CA GLY A 48 -2.27 -4.35 -0.71
C GLY A 48 -1.42 -3.17 -0.21
N GLU A 49 -0.44 -2.74 -1.00
CA GLU A 49 0.61 -1.80 -0.58
C GLU A 49 0.45 -0.39 -1.16
N SER A 50 -0.64 -0.06 -1.83
CA SER A 50 -0.83 1.26 -2.45
C SER A 50 -0.84 2.42 -1.43
N GLY A 51 -1.19 2.16 -0.17
CA GLY A 51 -1.23 3.14 0.91
C GLY A 51 -2.63 3.54 1.40
N LYS A 52 -3.72 2.86 0.98
CA LYS A 52 -5.10 3.17 1.42
C LYS A 52 -5.26 3.23 2.94
N SER A 53 -4.91 2.15 3.64
CA SER A 53 -5.05 2.11 5.10
C SER A 53 -4.11 3.08 5.81
N THR A 54 -3.01 3.48 5.17
CA THR A 54 -2.16 4.58 5.65
C THR A 54 -2.87 5.92 5.55
N LEU A 55 -3.59 6.19 4.44
CA LEU A 55 -4.41 7.39 4.30
C LEU A 55 -5.55 7.44 5.32
N VAL A 56 -6.22 6.32 5.60
CA VAL A 56 -7.25 6.24 6.65
C VAL A 56 -6.67 6.57 8.03
N LYS A 57 -5.49 6.02 8.36
CA LYS A 57 -4.77 6.36 9.59
C LYS A 57 -4.42 7.85 9.66
N GLN A 58 -4.07 8.48 8.53
CA GLN A 58 -3.84 9.93 8.48
C GLN A 58 -5.11 10.73 8.76
N MET A 59 -6.29 10.29 8.28
CA MET A 59 -7.55 10.96 8.62
C MET A 59 -7.81 10.98 10.11
N LYS A 60 -7.47 9.89 10.82
CA LYS A 60 -7.56 9.85 12.28
C LYS A 60 -6.59 10.84 12.94
N ILE A 61 -5.36 10.96 12.43
CA ILE A 61 -4.37 11.93 12.93
C ILE A 61 -4.84 13.37 12.73
N ILE A 62 -5.41 13.69 11.58
CA ILE A 62 -5.72 15.07 11.18
C ILE A 62 -7.10 15.52 11.70
N HIS A 63 -8.09 14.62 11.75
CA HIS A 63 -9.50 14.95 11.97
C HIS A 63 -10.15 14.21 13.16
N SER A 64 -9.41 13.46 13.97
CA SER A 64 -9.97 12.69 15.10
C SER A 64 -9.04 12.64 16.31
N ASP A 65 -8.40 13.77 16.64
CA ASP A 65 -7.51 13.94 17.80
C ASP A 65 -6.33 12.94 17.89
N GLY A 66 -6.02 12.27 16.78
CA GLY A 66 -4.94 11.30 16.70
C GLY A 66 -5.21 9.96 17.39
N PHE A 67 -4.12 9.29 17.75
CA PHE A 67 -4.17 7.98 18.40
C PHE A 67 -4.00 8.15 19.91
N THR A 68 -4.85 7.49 20.69
CA THR A 68 -4.67 7.44 22.14
C THR A 68 -3.43 6.60 22.51
N LYS A 69 -2.93 6.73 23.73
CA LYS A 69 -1.78 5.92 24.19
C LYS A 69 -2.08 4.43 24.17
N GLU A 70 -3.33 4.06 24.47
CA GLU A 70 -3.83 2.69 24.47
C GLU A 70 -3.86 2.13 23.05
N GLU A 71 -4.34 2.91 22.09
CA GLU A 71 -4.31 2.54 20.68
C GLU A 71 -2.89 2.39 20.16
N LEU A 72 -2.00 3.35 20.45
CA LEU A 72 -0.59 3.26 20.08
C LEU A 72 0.04 1.98 20.64
N ARG A 73 -0.21 1.65 21.91
CA ARG A 73 0.28 0.40 22.53
C ARG A 73 -0.24 -0.85 21.81
N SER A 74 -1.49 -0.85 21.33
CA SER A 74 -2.05 -1.99 20.61
C SER A 74 -1.30 -2.33 19.31
N PHE A 75 -0.61 -1.37 18.69
CA PHE A 75 0.20 -1.58 17.49
C PHE A 75 1.59 -2.16 17.77
N ARG A 76 2.03 -2.22 19.02
CA ARG A 76 3.36 -2.73 19.40
C ARG A 76 3.65 -4.13 18.83
N PRO A 77 2.81 -5.16 19.02
CA PRO A 77 3.04 -6.48 18.42
C PRO A 77 3.12 -6.42 16.89
N THR A 78 2.26 -5.63 16.24
CA THR A 78 2.27 -5.49 14.78
C THR A 78 3.59 -4.91 14.26
N VAL A 79 4.12 -3.88 14.92
CA VAL A 79 5.41 -3.27 14.53
C VAL A 79 6.55 -4.30 14.67
N MET A 80 6.57 -5.05 15.77
CA MET A 80 7.57 -6.09 16.02
C MET A 80 7.46 -7.25 15.01
N ASP A 81 6.25 -7.71 14.71
CA ASP A 81 6.00 -8.75 13.70
C ASP A 81 6.40 -8.30 12.30
N ASN A 82 6.13 -7.05 11.96
CA ASN A 82 6.55 -6.46 10.69
C ASN A 82 8.07 -6.41 10.57
N LEU A 83 8.78 -6.08 11.65
CA LEU A 83 10.23 -6.07 11.69
C LEU A 83 10.80 -7.48 11.47
N LEU A 84 10.32 -8.47 12.22
CA LEU A 84 10.75 -9.87 12.08
C LEU A 84 10.46 -10.38 10.67
N SER A 85 9.23 -10.17 10.19
CA SER A 85 8.81 -10.61 8.84
C SER A 85 9.63 -9.95 7.75
N SER A 86 9.96 -8.65 7.89
CA SER A 86 10.80 -7.95 6.92
C SER A 86 12.20 -8.55 6.87
N MET A 87 12.83 -8.85 8.02
CA MET A 87 14.15 -9.49 8.02
C MET A 87 14.11 -10.90 7.42
N LYS A 88 13.09 -11.70 7.74
CA LYS A 88 12.90 -13.02 7.10
C LYS A 88 12.80 -12.89 5.59
N TYR A 89 12.08 -11.90 5.10
CA TYR A 89 11.90 -11.67 3.68
C TYR A 89 13.21 -11.23 2.99
N VAL A 90 14.01 -10.40 3.66
CA VAL A 90 15.38 -10.07 3.22
C VAL A 90 16.24 -11.32 3.14
N LEU A 91 16.24 -12.15 4.19
CA LEU A 91 17.00 -13.39 4.19
C LEU A 91 16.55 -14.31 3.05
N THR A 92 15.25 -14.45 2.77
CA THR A 92 14.79 -15.21 1.58
C THR A 92 15.25 -14.57 0.27
N GLY A 93 15.15 -13.23 0.16
CA GLY A 93 15.60 -12.47 -1.01
C GLY A 93 17.10 -12.63 -1.30
N MET A 94 17.93 -12.73 -0.25
CA MET A 94 19.36 -13.01 -0.40
C MET A 94 19.63 -14.28 -1.22
N GLY A 95 18.80 -15.31 -1.08
CA GLY A 95 18.96 -16.58 -1.81
C GLY A 95 18.53 -16.49 -3.25
N LEU A 96 17.47 -15.73 -3.53
CA LEU A 96 17.04 -15.42 -4.89
C LEU A 96 18.12 -14.62 -5.63
N LEU A 97 18.73 -13.65 -4.94
CA LEU A 97 19.76 -12.77 -5.49
C LEU A 97 21.18 -13.38 -5.44
N ARG A 98 21.35 -14.54 -4.80
CA ARG A 98 22.63 -15.21 -4.54
C ARG A 98 23.65 -14.31 -3.83
N ILE A 99 23.17 -13.51 -2.88
CA ILE A 99 24.00 -12.65 -2.03
C ILE A 99 24.37 -13.43 -0.77
N ASN A 100 25.67 -13.57 -0.52
CA ASN A 100 26.17 -14.23 0.67
C ASN A 100 26.28 -13.24 1.85
N LEU A 101 26.03 -13.74 3.06
CA LEU A 101 26.36 -13.04 4.29
C LEU A 101 27.87 -12.81 4.36
N GLN A 102 28.30 -11.58 4.64
CA GLN A 102 29.72 -11.24 4.60
C GLN A 102 30.41 -11.55 5.93
N SER A 103 29.72 -11.38 7.06
CA SER A 103 30.26 -11.66 8.38
C SER A 103 30.33 -13.17 8.65
N ALA A 104 31.50 -13.66 9.07
CA ALA A 104 31.68 -15.07 9.47
C ALA A 104 30.74 -15.47 10.62
N LYS A 105 30.40 -14.54 11.52
CA LYS A 105 29.43 -14.75 12.60
C LYS A 105 28.00 -14.97 12.10
N ASN A 106 27.70 -14.56 10.86
CA ASN A 106 26.42 -14.74 10.19
C ASN A 106 26.43 -15.92 9.19
N LYS A 107 27.59 -16.49 8.85
CA LYS A 107 27.79 -17.41 7.71
C LYS A 107 27.35 -18.86 7.90
N VAL A 108 26.86 -19.25 9.07
CA VAL A 108 26.50 -20.66 9.31
C VAL A 108 25.25 -21.00 8.48
N TRP A 109 25.43 -21.78 7.40
CA TRP A 109 24.43 -22.50 6.59
C TRP A 109 23.21 -21.73 6.06
N TYR A 110 23.41 -20.90 5.03
CA TYR A 110 22.31 -20.42 4.17
C TYR A 110 21.90 -21.46 3.10
N THR A 111 22.79 -22.40 2.75
CA THR A 111 22.59 -23.32 1.60
C THR A 111 21.65 -24.50 1.88
N SER A 112 21.41 -24.87 3.15
CA SER A 112 20.56 -26.03 3.50
C SER A 112 19.09 -25.69 3.79
N LEU A 113 18.77 -24.41 4.04
CA LEU A 113 17.41 -23.98 4.40
C LEU A 113 16.45 -23.85 3.22
N ILE A 114 16.96 -23.56 2.03
CA ILE A 114 16.15 -23.42 0.80
C ILE A 114 15.52 -24.76 0.38
N VAL A 115 16.15 -25.89 0.75
CA VAL A 115 15.68 -27.24 0.37
C VAL A 115 14.67 -27.80 1.37
N GLY A 116 14.69 -27.36 2.64
CA GLY A 116 13.86 -27.93 3.71
C GLY A 116 12.44 -27.37 3.84
N PHE A 117 12.16 -26.18 3.30
CA PHE A 117 10.88 -25.48 3.51
C PHE A 117 9.83 -25.66 2.39
N GLY A 118 10.02 -26.62 1.47
CA GLY A 118 8.93 -27.05 0.58
C GLY A 118 8.37 -25.98 -0.37
N TYR A 119 9.14 -24.95 -0.72
CA TYR A 119 8.78 -24.04 -1.80
C TYR A 119 9.20 -24.65 -3.14
N PRO A 120 8.26 -24.99 -4.05
CA PRO A 120 8.64 -25.40 -5.38
C PRO A 120 9.30 -24.20 -6.06
N LEU A 121 10.58 -24.34 -6.39
CA LEU A 121 11.25 -23.51 -7.39
C LEU A 121 10.47 -23.66 -8.69
N GLN A 122 9.47 -22.80 -8.92
CA GLN A 122 8.82 -22.73 -10.22
C GLN A 122 9.89 -22.32 -11.23
N LYS A 123 10.04 -23.16 -12.25
CA LYS A 123 10.92 -23.01 -13.38
C LYS A 123 10.63 -21.68 -14.10
N THR A 124 11.27 -20.58 -13.70
CA THR A 124 11.42 -19.44 -14.60
C THR A 124 12.43 -19.86 -15.67
N ARG A 125 11.93 -20.16 -16.87
CA ARG A 125 12.76 -20.35 -18.05
C ARG A 125 13.55 -19.06 -18.25
N VAL A 126 14.88 -19.18 -18.20
CA VAL A 126 15.79 -18.16 -18.71
C VAL A 126 15.40 -17.86 -20.17
N PRO A 127 15.24 -16.58 -20.57
CA PRO A 127 15.03 -16.22 -21.97
C PRO A 127 16.10 -16.88 -22.86
N ALA A 128 15.69 -17.42 -24.01
CA ALA A 128 16.55 -18.19 -24.92
C ALA A 128 17.74 -17.39 -25.49
N ASP A 129 17.74 -16.10 -25.23
CA ASP A 129 18.65 -15.07 -25.69
C ASP A 129 19.94 -15.06 -24.84
N LEU A 130 19.88 -15.57 -23.59
CA LEU A 130 21.02 -15.59 -22.66
C LEU A 130 21.77 -16.93 -22.62
N THR A 131 21.25 -17.99 -23.26
CA THR A 131 21.86 -19.34 -23.26
C THR A 131 22.98 -19.52 -24.29
N ARG A 132 23.22 -18.54 -25.17
CA ARG A 132 24.32 -18.62 -26.15
C ARG A 132 25.68 -18.17 -25.60
N SER A 133 25.74 -17.55 -24.42
CA SER A 133 26.97 -16.91 -23.92
C SER A 133 27.68 -17.67 -22.80
N VAL A 134 27.10 -18.71 -22.19
CA VAL A 134 27.71 -19.40 -21.03
C VAL A 134 27.40 -20.91 -21.02
N PRO A 135 28.31 -21.79 -21.48
CA PRO A 135 28.08 -23.23 -21.56
C PRO A 135 28.05 -23.99 -20.21
N HIS A 136 28.29 -23.33 -19.06
CA HIS A 136 28.50 -24.01 -17.78
C HIS A 136 27.24 -24.16 -16.89
N LEU A 137 26.04 -23.90 -17.41
CA LEU A 137 24.79 -23.91 -16.63
C LEU A 137 24.30 -25.30 -16.17
N LYS A 138 25.00 -26.40 -16.49
CA LYS A 138 24.66 -27.76 -16.02
C LYS A 138 25.53 -28.30 -14.88
N LEU A 139 26.60 -27.60 -14.46
CA LEU A 139 27.60 -28.19 -13.55
C LEU A 139 27.57 -27.71 -12.08
N VAL A 140 26.67 -26.78 -11.72
CA VAL A 140 26.70 -26.16 -10.37
C VAL A 140 25.70 -26.79 -9.38
N LEU A 141 24.84 -27.73 -9.84
CA LEU A 141 23.84 -28.37 -8.97
C LEU A 141 24.27 -29.72 -8.38
N TRP A 142 25.46 -30.25 -8.69
CA TRP A 142 25.86 -31.59 -8.25
C TRP A 142 27.24 -31.72 -7.60
N ASN A 143 28.05 -30.66 -7.52
CA ASN A 143 29.38 -30.70 -6.90
C ASN A 143 29.55 -29.65 -5.79
N LEU A 144 28.71 -29.72 -4.76
CA LEU A 144 29.06 -29.11 -3.47
C LEU A 144 29.74 -30.17 -2.61
N PRO A 145 30.95 -29.92 -2.07
CA PRO A 145 31.62 -30.89 -1.21
C PRO A 145 30.75 -31.14 0.02
N LEU A 146 30.51 -32.42 0.33
CA LEU A 146 29.99 -32.85 1.63
C LEU A 146 31.05 -32.52 2.68
N ILE A 147 30.90 -31.38 3.37
CA ILE A 147 31.82 -30.98 4.45
C ILE A 147 31.53 -31.88 5.68
N PRO A 148 32.56 -32.37 6.41
CA PRO A 148 32.41 -33.36 7.46
C PRO A 148 31.62 -32.85 8.67
N ARG A 149 30.92 -33.78 9.35
CA ARG A 149 30.02 -33.56 10.49
C ARG A 149 30.66 -33.06 11.81
N THR A 150 31.88 -32.51 11.81
CA THR A 150 32.66 -32.34 13.06
C THR A 150 32.99 -30.90 13.48
N GLU A 151 32.44 -29.86 12.85
CA GLU A 151 32.53 -28.48 13.38
C GLU A 151 31.18 -28.01 13.95
N HIS A 152 30.72 -28.72 14.98
CA HIS A 152 29.42 -28.50 15.64
C HIS A 152 29.52 -27.65 16.92
N GLU A 153 30.49 -26.73 17.02
CA GLU A 153 30.69 -25.94 18.23
C GLU A 153 30.74 -24.42 18.00
N ARG A 154 29.71 -23.74 18.55
CA ARG A 154 29.71 -22.37 19.12
C ARG A 154 29.73 -21.15 18.20
N GLY A 155 28.82 -21.09 17.23
CA GLY A 155 28.40 -19.81 16.63
C GLY A 155 26.88 -19.70 16.59
N VAL A 156 26.30 -18.72 17.28
CA VAL A 156 24.86 -18.43 17.18
C VAL A 156 24.56 -18.06 15.73
N ASN A 157 23.79 -18.90 15.04
CA ASN A 157 23.40 -18.64 13.66
C ASN A 157 22.24 -17.64 13.63
N HIS A 158 22.55 -16.35 13.51
CA HIS A 158 21.55 -15.28 13.52
C HIS A 158 20.47 -15.44 12.44
N ALA A 159 20.84 -15.90 11.24
CA ALA A 159 19.89 -16.12 10.15
C ALA A 159 18.92 -17.26 10.47
N TYR A 160 19.42 -18.37 11.01
CA TYR A 160 18.56 -19.47 11.47
C TYR A 160 17.64 -19.04 12.62
N THR A 161 18.16 -18.30 13.61
CA THR A 161 17.33 -17.76 14.71
C THR A 161 16.17 -16.94 14.16
N VAL A 162 16.41 -16.02 13.22
CA VAL A 162 15.34 -15.21 12.62
C VAL A 162 14.36 -16.05 11.80
N LEU A 163 14.85 -16.96 10.96
CA LEU A 163 13.99 -17.79 10.09
C LEU A 163 13.13 -18.78 10.88
N ALA A 164 13.68 -19.40 11.92
CA ALA A 164 12.99 -20.40 12.74
C ALA A 164 12.02 -19.76 13.76
N SER A 165 12.21 -18.50 14.14
CA SER A 165 11.37 -17.83 15.13
C SER A 165 9.96 -17.57 14.58
N SER A 166 8.91 -18.12 15.21
CA SER A 166 7.53 -17.80 14.84
C SER A 166 7.12 -16.40 15.26
N THR A 167 7.58 -15.96 16.44
CA THR A 167 7.39 -14.62 17.02
C THR A 167 8.74 -14.07 17.47
N CYS A 168 8.85 -12.74 17.60
CA CYS A 168 10.02 -12.08 18.18
C CYS A 168 9.80 -11.57 19.60
N PHE A 169 8.61 -11.75 20.19
CA PHE A 169 8.29 -11.23 21.53
C PHE A 169 7.60 -12.27 22.42
N ASP A 170 7.63 -12.02 23.73
CA ASP A 170 6.97 -12.83 24.76
C ASP A 170 5.49 -12.46 24.97
N LYS A 171 4.82 -13.12 25.92
CA LYS A 171 3.41 -12.85 26.26
C LYS A 171 3.14 -11.43 26.79
N PHE A 172 4.18 -10.67 27.12
CA PHE A 172 4.10 -9.29 27.59
C PHE A 172 4.56 -8.29 26.51
N PHE A 173 4.75 -8.74 25.27
CA PHE A 173 5.23 -7.93 24.15
C PHE A 173 6.63 -7.34 24.38
N ASN A 174 7.47 -8.01 25.16
CA ASN A 174 8.90 -7.73 25.27
C ASN A 174 9.66 -8.54 24.23
N ILE A 175 10.63 -7.93 23.56
CA ILE A 175 11.38 -8.63 22.52
C ILE A 175 12.27 -9.73 23.12
N LEU A 176 12.31 -10.89 22.48
CA LEU A 176 13.15 -12.00 22.88
C LEU A 176 14.63 -11.63 22.66
N PRO A 177 15.49 -11.66 23.71
CA PRO A 177 16.87 -11.16 23.60
C PRO A 177 17.69 -11.82 22.49
N GLY A 178 17.53 -13.13 22.30
CA GLY A 178 18.22 -13.87 21.22
C GLY A 178 17.79 -13.42 19.83
N VAL A 179 16.51 -13.11 19.63
CA VAL A 179 15.99 -12.62 18.34
C VAL A 179 16.43 -11.16 18.12
N ALA A 180 16.36 -10.32 19.16
CA ALA A 180 16.83 -8.94 19.11
C ALA A 180 18.31 -8.86 18.69
N HIS A 181 19.17 -9.66 19.34
CA HIS A 181 20.59 -9.72 19.00
C HIS A 181 20.82 -10.18 17.55
N ALA A 182 20.10 -11.21 17.11
CA ALA A 182 20.20 -11.71 15.75
C ALA A 182 19.78 -10.67 14.71
N LEU A 183 18.67 -9.96 14.93
CA LEU A 183 18.19 -8.90 14.04
C LEU A 183 19.20 -7.74 13.93
N GLN A 184 19.75 -7.29 15.06
CA GLN A 184 20.80 -6.26 15.09
C GLN A 184 22.06 -6.72 14.35
N ALA A 185 22.56 -7.92 14.63
CA ALA A 185 23.77 -8.45 14.01
C ALA A 185 23.63 -8.66 12.51
N LEU A 186 22.45 -9.08 12.04
CA LEU A 186 22.14 -9.21 10.61
C LEU A 186 22.08 -7.85 9.93
N TRP A 187 21.50 -6.82 10.55
CA TRP A 187 21.41 -5.50 9.92
C TRP A 187 22.76 -4.79 9.75
N GLN A 188 23.75 -5.16 10.56
CA GLN A 188 25.13 -4.71 10.39
C GLN A 188 25.88 -5.48 9.27
N ASP A 189 25.30 -6.55 8.71
CA ASP A 189 25.91 -7.31 7.61
C ASP A 189 25.76 -6.58 6.28
N ARG A 190 26.87 -6.40 5.57
CA ARG A 190 26.89 -5.77 4.25
C ARG A 190 26.09 -6.55 3.20
N GLY A 191 26.03 -7.89 3.31
CA GLY A 191 25.21 -8.73 2.43
C GLY A 191 23.71 -8.49 2.64
N VAL A 192 23.28 -8.32 3.90
CA VAL A 192 21.90 -7.97 4.24
C VAL A 192 21.56 -6.57 3.73
N ARG A 193 22.43 -5.58 3.96
CA ARG A 193 22.26 -4.21 3.45
C ARG A 193 22.16 -4.18 1.93
N LEU A 194 22.99 -4.95 1.23
CA LEU A 194 22.95 -5.08 -0.23
C LEU A 194 21.65 -5.72 -0.72
N ALA A 195 21.15 -6.76 -0.03
CA ALA A 195 19.89 -7.38 -0.36
C ALA A 195 18.71 -6.42 -0.16
N VAL A 196 18.70 -5.65 0.92
CA VAL A 196 17.70 -4.59 1.16
C VAL A 196 17.73 -3.53 0.07
N ALA A 197 18.91 -3.08 -0.37
CA ALA A 197 19.04 -2.13 -1.48
C ALA A 197 18.48 -2.68 -2.81
N ARG A 198 18.46 -4.00 -2.97
CA ARG A 198 17.84 -4.72 -4.10
C ARG A 198 16.44 -5.27 -3.76
N GLY A 199 15.82 -4.76 -2.70
CA GLY A 199 14.52 -5.18 -2.18
C GLY A 199 13.40 -5.15 -3.22
N TYR A 200 13.49 -4.25 -4.21
CA TYR A 200 12.53 -4.13 -5.29
C TYR A 200 12.47 -5.37 -6.21
N GLU A 201 13.52 -6.19 -6.29
CA GLU A 201 13.56 -7.39 -7.14
C GLU A 201 12.75 -8.56 -6.55
N TYR A 202 12.49 -8.53 -5.24
CA TYR A 202 11.72 -9.56 -4.55
C TYR A 202 10.60 -8.98 -3.70
N GLU A 203 10.26 -7.70 -3.87
CA GLU A 203 9.14 -7.00 -3.23
C GLU A 203 9.23 -6.81 -1.71
N LEU A 204 10.40 -6.41 -1.23
CA LEU A 204 10.55 -6.02 0.17
C LEU A 204 9.58 -4.89 0.55
N ASN A 205 8.96 -5.01 1.72
CA ASN A 205 8.09 -3.99 2.27
C ASN A 205 8.81 -2.62 2.36
N ASP A 206 8.17 -1.56 1.87
CA ASP A 206 8.69 -0.18 1.90
C ASP A 206 9.08 0.29 3.31
N SER A 207 8.37 -0.18 4.34
CA SER A 207 8.67 0.17 5.74
C SER A 207 9.90 -0.53 6.32
N ALA A 208 10.49 -1.52 5.61
CA ALA A 208 11.55 -2.37 6.16
C ALA A 208 12.76 -1.56 6.63
N ILE A 209 13.27 -0.64 5.80
CA ILE A 209 14.45 0.19 6.14
C ILE A 209 14.18 1.00 7.41
N TYR A 210 13.02 1.63 7.51
CA TYR A 210 12.64 2.39 8.71
C TYR A 210 12.61 1.55 9.97
N LEU A 211 12.01 0.37 9.89
CA LEU A 211 11.96 -0.56 11.03
C LEU A 211 13.37 -0.99 11.43
N PHE A 212 14.24 -1.27 10.45
CA PHE A 212 15.62 -1.67 10.71
C PHE A 212 16.45 -0.55 11.36
N GLU A 213 16.35 0.69 10.88
CA GLU A 213 17.09 1.82 11.46
C GLU A 213 16.55 2.25 12.84
N ASN A 214 15.32 1.88 13.19
CA ASN A 214 14.71 2.19 14.48
C ASN A 214 14.67 1.00 15.46
N MET A 215 15.36 -0.11 15.16
CA MET A 215 15.29 -1.33 15.97
C MET A 215 15.61 -1.11 17.45
N GLU A 216 16.63 -0.31 17.76
CA GLU A 216 17.03 -0.06 19.14
C GLU A 216 15.90 0.58 19.97
N ARG A 217 15.17 1.54 19.38
CA ARG A 217 13.99 2.15 20.01
C ARG A 217 12.84 1.16 20.16
N ILE A 218 12.61 0.33 19.14
CA ILE A 218 11.54 -0.69 19.12
C ILE A 218 11.79 -1.78 20.16
N PHE A 219 13.06 -2.11 20.43
CA PHE A 219 13.46 -3.18 21.35
C PHE A 219 13.37 -2.76 22.82
N ASN A 220 13.24 -1.47 23.10
CA ASN A 220 13.12 -0.98 24.46
C ASN A 220 11.87 -1.54 25.14
N GLU A 221 11.99 -2.03 26.37
CA GLU A 221 10.85 -2.57 27.13
C GLU A 221 9.73 -1.53 27.29
N LYS A 222 10.07 -0.26 27.45
CA LYS A 222 9.13 0.87 27.59
C LYS A 222 8.66 1.45 26.25
N TYR A 223 8.99 0.81 25.13
CA TYR A 223 8.60 1.27 23.80
C TYR A 223 7.08 1.46 23.67
N ILE A 224 6.67 2.68 23.34
CA ILE A 224 5.30 2.97 22.89
C ILE A 224 5.42 3.40 21.43
N PRO A 225 4.73 2.73 20.49
CA PRO A 225 4.71 3.15 19.10
C PRO A 225 4.33 4.62 18.95
N SER A 226 5.05 5.32 18.10
CA SER A 226 4.70 6.67 17.65
C SER A 226 3.62 6.62 16.57
N PRO A 227 2.92 7.72 16.26
CA PRO A 227 2.04 7.80 15.10
C PRO A 227 2.76 7.41 13.80
N THR A 228 4.04 7.75 13.64
CA THR A 228 4.86 7.34 12.48
C THR A 228 5.05 5.82 12.42
N ASP A 229 5.24 5.15 13.55
CA ASP A 229 5.31 3.68 13.62
C ASP A 229 3.98 3.07 13.18
N VAL A 230 2.86 3.63 13.64
CA VAL A 230 1.51 3.17 13.26
C VAL A 230 1.24 3.37 11.77
N LEU A 231 1.65 4.50 11.20
CA LEU A 231 1.52 4.77 9.76
C LEU A 231 2.34 3.79 8.90
N ARG A 232 3.53 3.40 9.38
CA ARG A 232 4.43 2.46 8.70
C ARG A 232 4.13 0.99 9.02
N ALA A 233 3.34 0.72 10.06
CA ALA A 233 2.86 -0.61 10.40
C ALA A 233 1.87 -1.13 9.35
N ARG A 234 2.19 -2.28 8.82
CA ARG A 234 1.42 -3.01 7.82
C ARG A 234 0.52 -4.04 8.48
N VAL A 235 -0.77 -3.81 8.29
CA VAL A 235 -1.85 -4.74 8.62
C VAL A 235 -2.58 -5.05 7.32
N ARG A 236 -2.87 -6.33 7.06
CA ARG A 236 -3.66 -6.70 5.89
C ARG A 236 -5.13 -6.39 6.15
N THR A 237 -5.70 -5.50 5.33
CA THR A 237 -7.13 -5.19 5.36
C THR A 237 -7.93 -6.31 4.71
N ASN A 238 -8.77 -6.97 5.51
CA ASN A 238 -9.69 -8.00 5.07
C ASN A 238 -11.11 -7.44 5.13
N GLY A 239 -11.86 -7.54 4.03
CA GLY A 239 -13.23 -7.02 3.99
C GLY A 239 -13.30 -5.51 3.77
N ILE A 240 -14.25 -4.88 4.46
CA ILE A 240 -14.65 -3.47 4.31
C ILE A 240 -14.56 -2.85 5.70
N ILE A 241 -13.83 -1.75 5.82
CA ILE A 241 -13.73 -0.98 7.05
C ILE A 241 -14.34 0.39 6.77
N GLU A 242 -15.37 0.76 7.52
CA GLU A 242 -15.94 2.11 7.51
C GLU A 242 -15.31 2.92 8.64
N THR A 243 -14.94 4.16 8.35
CA THR A 243 -14.41 5.12 9.32
C THR A 243 -15.13 6.43 9.17
N HIS A 244 -15.64 6.95 10.27
CA HIS A 244 -16.34 8.24 10.31
C HIS A 244 -15.42 9.30 10.89
N PHE A 245 -15.42 10.47 10.29
CA PHE A 245 -14.78 11.66 10.85
C PHE A 245 -15.59 12.90 10.51
N LYS A 246 -15.52 13.92 11.37
CA LYS A 246 -16.22 15.19 11.21
C LYS A 246 -15.23 16.22 10.67
N ILE A 247 -15.59 16.88 9.56
CA ILE A 247 -14.82 18.00 8.99
C ILE A 247 -15.74 19.21 8.96
N ASN A 248 -15.39 20.24 9.74
CA ASN A 248 -16.27 21.36 10.02
C ASN A 248 -17.61 20.85 10.57
N GLU A 249 -18.73 21.05 9.87
CA GLU A 249 -20.06 20.53 10.26
C GLU A 249 -20.50 19.31 9.41
N VAL A 250 -19.66 18.83 8.51
CA VAL A 250 -19.98 17.71 7.61
C VAL A 250 -19.42 16.42 8.17
N ILE A 251 -20.25 15.38 8.20
CA ILE A 251 -19.82 14.02 8.55
C ILE A 251 -19.35 13.33 7.27
N VAL A 252 -18.15 12.77 7.31
CA VAL A 252 -17.58 12.02 6.20
C VAL A 252 -17.50 10.55 6.61
N SER A 253 -18.15 9.68 5.83
CA SER A 253 -18.01 8.22 5.93
C SER A 253 -17.03 7.74 4.89
N MET A 254 -15.89 7.23 5.33
CA MET A 254 -14.82 6.74 4.48
C MET A 254 -14.77 5.20 4.50
N PHE A 255 -14.84 4.58 3.33
CA PHE A 255 -14.84 3.12 3.17
C PHE A 255 -13.49 2.63 2.63
N ASP A 256 -12.71 1.93 3.46
CA ASP A 256 -11.48 1.22 3.06
C ASP A 256 -11.79 -0.24 2.75
N VAL A 257 -11.81 -0.56 1.45
CA VAL A 257 -12.02 -1.92 0.97
C VAL A 257 -10.69 -2.62 0.72
N GLY A 258 -10.61 -3.92 1.00
CA GLY A 258 -9.42 -4.72 0.70
C GLY A 258 -8.99 -4.60 -0.77
N GLY A 259 -7.70 -4.30 -1.00
CA GLY A 259 -7.15 -4.03 -2.35
C GLY A 259 -6.80 -5.28 -3.17
N GLN A 260 -6.78 -6.46 -2.54
CA GLN A 260 -6.45 -7.71 -3.22
C GLN A 260 -7.53 -8.10 -4.23
N ARG A 261 -7.14 -8.77 -5.32
CA ARG A 261 -8.05 -9.27 -6.38
C ARG A 261 -9.22 -10.06 -5.78
N SER A 262 -8.96 -10.90 -4.78
CA SER A 262 -9.97 -11.73 -4.10
C SER A 262 -11.04 -10.91 -3.34
N GLN A 263 -10.72 -9.69 -2.90
CA GLN A 263 -11.63 -8.86 -2.12
C GLN A 263 -12.52 -7.96 -3.00
N ARG A 264 -12.21 -7.77 -4.29
CA ARG A 264 -12.93 -6.82 -5.16
C ARG A 264 -14.40 -7.11 -5.36
N ARG A 265 -14.81 -8.38 -5.26
CA ARG A 265 -16.23 -8.75 -5.32
C ARG A 265 -17.05 -8.06 -4.23
N LYS A 266 -16.41 -7.68 -3.12
CA LYS A 266 -17.05 -6.98 -2.00
C LYS A 266 -17.22 -5.48 -2.25
N TRP A 267 -16.54 -4.89 -3.24
CA TRP A 267 -16.56 -3.45 -3.48
C TRP A 267 -17.96 -2.96 -3.84
N ILE A 268 -18.73 -3.78 -4.57
CA ILE A 268 -20.09 -3.44 -5.00
C ILE A 268 -21.03 -3.11 -3.84
N TYR A 269 -20.77 -3.64 -2.64
CA TYR A 269 -21.58 -3.37 -1.45
C TYR A 269 -21.39 -1.94 -0.90
N CYS A 270 -20.38 -1.20 -1.38
CA CYS A 270 -20.09 0.17 -0.96
C CYS A 270 -20.31 1.20 -2.09
N PHE A 271 -20.89 0.81 -3.22
CA PHE A 271 -21.02 1.71 -4.38
C PHE A 271 -22.26 2.61 -4.31
N ASP A 272 -23.16 2.35 -3.36
CA ASP A 272 -24.41 3.09 -3.24
C ASP A 272 -24.19 4.51 -2.67
N ASP A 273 -24.72 5.50 -3.39
CA ASP A 273 -24.63 6.93 -3.07
C ASP A 273 -23.22 7.45 -2.74
N VAL A 274 -22.19 6.97 -3.45
CA VAL A 274 -20.82 7.45 -3.30
C VAL A 274 -20.66 8.83 -3.94
N LYS A 275 -20.30 9.83 -3.13
CA LYS A 275 -20.09 11.21 -3.58
C LYS A 275 -18.71 11.45 -4.17
N ALA A 276 -17.70 10.75 -3.66
CA ALA A 276 -16.35 10.81 -4.19
C ALA A 276 -15.62 9.46 -4.11
N VAL A 277 -14.81 9.18 -5.13
CA VAL A 277 -13.89 8.05 -5.17
C VAL A 277 -12.46 8.57 -5.03
N MET A 278 -11.75 8.10 -4.01
CA MET A 278 -10.32 8.32 -3.83
C MET A 278 -9.56 7.10 -4.34
N PHE A 279 -8.94 7.23 -5.51
CA PHE A 279 -8.17 6.16 -6.14
C PHE A 279 -6.69 6.30 -5.84
N VAL A 280 -6.12 5.34 -5.11
CA VAL A 280 -4.73 5.36 -4.64
C VAL A 280 -3.83 4.53 -5.56
N VAL A 281 -2.77 5.15 -6.07
CA VAL A 281 -1.80 4.58 -7.01
C VAL A 281 -0.42 4.56 -6.37
N SER A 282 0.28 3.44 -6.45
CA SER A 282 1.68 3.34 -6.04
C SER A 282 2.61 3.76 -7.17
N LEU A 283 3.11 5.01 -7.18
CA LEU A 283 4.05 5.48 -8.22
C LEU A 283 5.33 4.65 -8.28
N SER A 284 5.86 4.25 -7.13
CA SER A 284 7.08 3.44 -7.03
C SER A 284 6.94 2.03 -7.61
N GLY A 285 5.74 1.59 -8.00
CA GLY A 285 5.48 0.28 -8.60
C GLY A 285 5.68 0.22 -10.12
N TYR A 286 6.14 1.31 -10.75
CA TYR A 286 6.27 1.42 -12.21
C TYR A 286 7.23 0.40 -12.83
N ASP A 287 8.20 -0.09 -12.07
CA ASP A 287 9.26 -1.02 -12.48
C ASP A 287 9.08 -2.44 -11.91
N MET A 288 7.87 -2.75 -11.43
CA MET A 288 7.53 -3.98 -10.72
C MET A 288 6.36 -4.71 -11.38
N THR A 289 6.29 -6.02 -11.17
CA THR A 289 5.21 -6.90 -11.65
C THR A 289 4.28 -7.30 -10.51
N LEU A 290 3.11 -7.87 -10.81
CA LEU A 290 2.21 -8.39 -9.79
C LEU A 290 2.80 -9.65 -9.12
N VAL A 291 2.48 -9.86 -7.84
CA VAL A 291 2.79 -11.11 -7.13
C VAL A 291 2.06 -12.28 -7.76
N GLU A 292 0.78 -12.07 -8.10
CA GLU A 292 -0.09 -13.10 -8.64
C GLU A 292 0.17 -13.39 -10.11
N ASP A 293 0.80 -12.46 -10.84
CA ASP A 293 1.15 -12.62 -12.25
C ASP A 293 2.43 -11.83 -12.60
N PRO A 294 3.58 -12.52 -12.73
CA PRO A 294 4.87 -11.87 -12.99
C PRO A 294 5.00 -11.30 -14.41
N ASN A 295 4.01 -11.50 -15.29
CA ASN A 295 4.03 -10.93 -16.65
C ASN A 295 3.33 -9.57 -16.73
N VAL A 296 2.63 -9.16 -15.66
CA VAL A 296 1.82 -7.95 -15.65
C VAL A 296 2.50 -6.89 -14.80
N ASN A 297 2.80 -5.74 -15.40
CA ASN A 297 3.32 -4.57 -14.70
C ASN A 297 2.25 -4.02 -13.72
N ARG A 298 2.67 -3.66 -12.49
CA ARG A 298 1.75 -3.16 -11.45
C ARG A 298 1.04 -1.87 -11.85
N LEU A 299 1.76 -0.93 -12.48
CA LEU A 299 1.19 0.35 -12.88
C LEU A 299 0.26 0.21 -14.09
N ASP A 300 0.55 -0.69 -15.02
CA ASP A 300 -0.38 -0.99 -16.13
C ASP A 300 -1.68 -1.63 -15.63
N GLU A 301 -1.61 -2.58 -14.71
CA GLU A 301 -2.80 -3.12 -14.05
C GLU A 301 -3.58 -2.01 -13.31
N SER A 302 -2.88 -1.08 -12.66
CA SER A 302 -3.50 0.09 -12.05
C SER A 302 -4.26 0.96 -13.05
N LEU A 303 -3.66 1.23 -14.22
CA LEU A 303 -4.27 2.02 -15.29
C LEU A 303 -5.53 1.32 -15.83
N ASN A 304 -5.46 0.00 -16.01
CA ASN A 304 -6.58 -0.82 -16.47
C ASN A 304 -7.74 -0.80 -15.47
N LEU A 305 -7.44 -1.01 -14.19
CA LEU A 305 -8.45 -0.96 -13.14
C LEU A 305 -9.07 0.42 -13.01
N PHE A 306 -8.26 1.48 -13.00
CA PHE A 306 -8.76 2.85 -12.96
C PHE A 306 -9.68 3.14 -14.14
N SER A 307 -9.31 2.71 -15.35
CA SER A 307 -10.16 2.82 -16.55
C SER A 307 -11.52 2.13 -16.39
N GLN A 308 -11.61 1.03 -15.64
CA GLN A 308 -12.89 0.36 -15.38
C GLN A 308 -13.74 1.13 -14.36
N ILE A 309 -13.11 1.71 -13.33
CA ILE A 309 -13.80 2.41 -12.24
C ILE A 309 -14.28 3.79 -12.70
N VAL A 310 -13.40 4.60 -13.29
CA VAL A 310 -13.74 6.00 -13.68
C VAL A 310 -14.88 6.07 -14.68
N ASN A 311 -14.99 5.05 -15.55
CA ASN A 311 -16.03 4.93 -16.56
C ASN A 311 -17.21 4.07 -16.11
N ASN A 312 -17.27 3.65 -14.84
CA ASN A 312 -18.36 2.84 -14.31
C ASN A 312 -19.62 3.70 -14.10
N ARG A 313 -20.79 3.15 -14.49
CA ARG A 313 -22.10 3.79 -14.32
C ARG A 313 -22.46 4.09 -12.87
N PHE A 314 -22.01 3.28 -11.91
CA PHE A 314 -22.27 3.50 -10.48
C PHE A 314 -21.62 4.78 -9.97
N PHE A 315 -20.56 5.25 -10.62
CA PHE A 315 -19.84 6.46 -10.24
C PHE A 315 -20.08 7.61 -11.20
N ARG A 316 -21.21 7.62 -11.93
CA ARG A 316 -21.46 8.64 -12.96
C ARG A 316 -21.37 10.07 -12.41
N GLU A 317 -21.92 10.28 -11.24
CA GLU A 317 -21.99 11.59 -10.55
C GLU A 317 -20.89 11.79 -9.51
N ALA A 318 -20.15 10.72 -9.18
CA ALA A 318 -19.08 10.79 -8.19
C ALA A 318 -17.87 11.56 -8.72
N SER A 319 -17.29 12.40 -7.85
CA SER A 319 -16.01 13.07 -8.09
C SER A 319 -14.84 12.09 -7.97
N PHE A 320 -13.79 12.26 -8.77
CA PHE A 320 -12.62 11.38 -8.73
C PHE A 320 -11.37 12.12 -8.29
N VAL A 321 -10.78 11.62 -7.21
CA VAL A 321 -9.49 12.08 -6.69
C VAL A 321 -8.48 10.97 -6.91
N VAL A 322 -7.35 11.29 -7.54
CA VAL A 322 -6.29 10.30 -7.80
C VAL A 322 -5.07 10.62 -6.97
N PHE A 323 -4.79 9.79 -5.98
CA PHE A 323 -3.57 9.89 -5.17
C PHE A 323 -2.45 9.11 -5.83
N LEU A 324 -1.51 9.84 -6.43
CA LEU A 324 -0.25 9.31 -6.95
C LEU A 324 0.74 9.22 -5.78
N ASN A 325 0.57 8.15 -4.99
CA ASN A 325 1.22 7.92 -3.72
C ASN A 325 2.63 7.33 -3.87
N LYS A 326 3.41 7.34 -2.77
CA LYS A 326 4.81 6.93 -2.70
C LYS A 326 5.70 7.75 -3.63
N PHE A 327 5.41 9.04 -3.69
CA PHE A 327 6.16 9.99 -4.51
C PHE A 327 7.62 10.12 -4.04
N ASP A 328 7.87 9.98 -2.73
CA ASP A 328 9.20 9.87 -2.11
C ASP A 328 10.00 8.69 -2.69
N LEU A 329 9.44 7.48 -2.66
CA LEU A 329 10.10 6.28 -3.18
C LEU A 329 10.26 6.33 -4.71
N PHE A 330 9.29 6.91 -5.42
CA PHE A 330 9.40 7.15 -6.85
C PHE A 330 10.57 8.09 -7.16
N ARG A 331 10.67 9.21 -6.44
CA ARG A 331 11.77 10.19 -6.56
C ARG A 331 13.12 9.52 -6.36
N GLU A 332 13.29 8.74 -5.29
CA GLU A 332 14.54 8.03 -5.03
C GLU A 332 14.89 7.05 -6.15
N LYS A 333 13.92 6.27 -6.65
CA LYS A 333 14.14 5.34 -7.76
C LYS A 333 14.57 6.06 -9.04
N ILE A 334 13.88 7.13 -9.43
CA ILE A 334 14.21 7.88 -10.66
C ILE A 334 15.60 8.50 -10.59
N LEU A 335 15.99 9.06 -9.43
CA LEU A 335 17.27 9.72 -9.27
C LEU A 335 18.45 8.76 -9.16
N TYR A 336 18.29 7.62 -8.48
CA TYR A 336 19.43 6.83 -8.02
C TYR A 336 19.46 5.37 -8.48
N SER A 337 18.34 4.79 -8.92
CA SER A 337 18.32 3.35 -9.26
C SER A 337 18.82 3.03 -10.67
N GLY A 338 18.84 4.03 -11.57
CA GLY A 338 19.08 3.83 -13.00
C GLY A 338 17.94 3.11 -13.75
N ARG A 339 16.83 2.78 -13.07
CA ARG A 339 15.65 2.10 -13.64
C ARG A 339 14.68 3.11 -14.24
N HIS A 340 15.09 3.79 -15.30
CA HIS A 340 14.28 4.87 -15.91
C HIS A 340 12.99 4.38 -16.56
N LEU A 341 11.97 5.26 -16.59
CA LEU A 341 10.64 4.96 -17.13
C LEU A 341 10.66 4.40 -18.56
N ARG A 342 11.59 4.85 -19.41
CA ARG A 342 11.71 4.39 -20.81
C ARG A 342 11.90 2.87 -20.98
N PHE A 343 12.40 2.19 -19.95
CA PHE A 343 12.57 0.73 -19.98
C PHE A 343 11.27 -0.03 -19.74
N TYR A 344 10.26 0.63 -19.17
CA TYR A 344 8.97 0.04 -18.80
C TYR A 344 7.81 0.62 -19.61
N PHE A 345 7.95 1.85 -20.09
CA PHE A 345 6.94 2.56 -20.89
C PHE A 345 7.54 2.98 -22.24
N PRO A 346 7.25 2.26 -23.33
CA PRO A 346 7.81 2.55 -24.67
C PRO A 346 7.50 3.95 -25.22
N ASP A 347 6.45 4.58 -24.71
CA ASP A 347 6.01 5.93 -25.03
C ASP A 347 6.72 7.02 -24.19
N TYR A 348 7.49 6.64 -23.17
CA TYR A 348 8.44 7.53 -22.49
C TYR A 348 9.82 7.41 -23.15
N LYS A 349 10.31 8.47 -23.78
CA LYS A 349 11.55 8.46 -24.57
C LYS A 349 12.82 8.69 -23.74
N GLY A 350 12.71 9.30 -22.56
CA GLY A 350 13.86 9.55 -21.67
C GLY A 350 14.84 10.60 -22.20
N LYS A 351 14.40 11.48 -23.11
CA LYS A 351 15.21 12.54 -23.73
C LYS A 351 14.45 13.86 -23.70
N TYR A 352 15.20 14.97 -23.70
CA TYR A 352 14.62 16.27 -23.98
C TYR A 352 13.92 16.25 -25.34
N TRP A 353 12.75 16.87 -25.41
CA TRP A 353 12.25 17.34 -26.70
C TRP A 353 13.22 18.38 -27.24
N LEU A 354 13.89 18.06 -28.34
CA LEU A 354 14.66 19.06 -29.08
C LEU A 354 13.68 20.13 -29.57
N PHE A 355 13.91 21.38 -29.19
CA PHE A 355 13.13 22.58 -29.54
C PHE A 355 13.18 22.94 -31.05
N GLY A 356 13.17 21.94 -31.95
CA GLY A 356 13.38 22.12 -33.40
C GLY A 356 12.18 21.77 -34.29
N GLN A 357 11.10 21.19 -33.76
CA GLN A 357 9.88 20.94 -34.54
C GLN A 357 8.66 21.36 -33.73
N GLN A 358 8.36 22.66 -33.74
CA GLN A 358 7.01 23.14 -33.42
C GLN A 358 6.09 22.71 -34.57
N THR A 359 5.51 21.52 -34.49
CA THR A 359 4.10 21.41 -34.89
C THR A 359 3.30 21.90 -33.70
N PHE A 360 2.52 22.96 -33.94
CA PHE A 360 1.59 23.53 -32.96
C PHE A 360 0.41 22.56 -32.78
N GLU A 361 0.67 21.34 -32.32
CA GLU A 361 -0.37 20.42 -31.91
C GLU A 361 -0.96 20.97 -30.61
N ARG A 362 -2.15 21.56 -30.71
CA ARG A 362 -2.97 21.98 -29.54
C ARG A 362 -3.34 20.80 -28.63
N THR A 363 -3.01 19.57 -29.00
CA THR A 363 -3.28 18.35 -28.25
C THR A 363 -1.99 17.85 -27.61
N ILE A 364 -1.92 17.87 -26.27
CA ILE A 364 -0.80 17.29 -25.52
C ILE A 364 -0.81 15.77 -25.74
N THR A 365 0.08 15.27 -26.60
CA THR A 365 0.29 13.83 -26.80
C THR A 365 1.26 13.27 -25.76
N LEU A 366 1.17 11.98 -25.43
CA LEU A 366 2.06 11.34 -24.44
C LEU A 366 3.55 11.46 -24.81
N SER A 367 3.87 11.53 -26.10
CA SER A 367 5.23 11.77 -26.59
C SER A 367 5.75 13.15 -26.16
N VAL A 368 4.91 14.19 -26.14
CA VAL A 368 5.26 15.56 -25.70
C VAL A 368 5.51 15.64 -24.19
N LEU A 369 4.91 14.73 -23.41
CA LEU A 369 5.12 14.64 -21.96
C LEU A 369 6.34 13.81 -21.56
N SER A 370 6.98 13.12 -22.51
CA SER A 370 8.25 12.45 -22.25
C SER A 370 9.30 13.48 -21.81
N GLY A 371 9.84 13.30 -20.61
CA GLY A 371 10.99 14.05 -20.11
C GLY A 371 12.31 13.32 -20.31
N PRO A 372 13.43 13.98 -19.98
CA PRO A 372 14.71 13.29 -19.82
C PRO A 372 14.64 12.26 -18.68
N ASP A 373 15.55 11.28 -18.72
CA ASP A 373 15.82 10.44 -17.56
C ASP A 373 16.26 11.29 -16.37
N TYR A 374 16.14 10.75 -15.15
CA TYR A 374 16.43 11.43 -13.88
C TYR A 374 15.52 12.63 -13.55
N ASP A 375 14.59 13.02 -14.44
CA ASP A 375 13.61 14.07 -14.17
C ASP A 375 12.36 13.48 -13.50
N VAL A 376 12.29 13.70 -12.19
CA VAL A 376 11.22 13.21 -11.32
C VAL A 376 9.88 13.83 -11.69
N ASP A 377 9.85 15.14 -11.95
CA ASP A 377 8.61 15.86 -12.20
C ASP A 377 8.01 15.45 -13.54
N ARG A 378 8.83 15.36 -14.60
CA ARG A 378 8.37 14.87 -15.91
C ARG A 378 7.91 13.43 -15.85
N GLY A 379 8.63 12.56 -15.16
CA GLY A 379 8.22 11.17 -14.98
C GLY A 379 6.87 11.05 -14.25
N ALA A 380 6.67 11.86 -13.20
CA ALA A 380 5.44 11.88 -12.42
C ALA A 380 4.26 12.44 -13.24
N LEU A 381 4.46 13.55 -13.94
CA LEU A 381 3.45 14.16 -14.83
C LEU A 381 3.07 13.23 -15.99
N PHE A 382 4.03 12.48 -16.54
CA PHE A 382 3.75 11.46 -17.55
C PHE A 382 2.79 10.40 -17.01
N ILE A 383 3.06 9.83 -15.84
CA ILE A 383 2.18 8.84 -15.21
C ILE A 383 0.81 9.45 -14.90
N GLN A 384 0.76 10.65 -14.32
CA GLN A 384 -0.48 11.38 -14.05
C GLN A 384 -1.34 11.50 -15.31
N HIS A 385 -0.74 11.87 -16.43
CA HIS A 385 -1.44 12.02 -17.70
C HIS A 385 -1.96 10.68 -18.24
N LYS A 386 -1.23 9.58 -18.06
CA LYS A 386 -1.74 8.24 -18.41
C LYS A 386 -3.05 7.91 -17.69
N PHE A 387 -3.21 8.33 -16.43
CA PHE A 387 -4.48 8.18 -15.70
C PHE A 387 -5.56 9.10 -16.25
N ALA A 388 -5.24 10.37 -16.53
CA ALA A 388 -6.19 11.31 -17.12
C ALA A 388 -6.79 10.78 -18.44
N LEU A 389 -5.97 10.18 -19.30
CA LEU A 389 -6.40 9.58 -20.57
C LEU A 389 -7.34 8.38 -20.43
N ARG A 390 -7.47 7.79 -19.23
CA ARG A 390 -8.44 6.71 -18.99
C ARG A 390 -9.85 7.21 -18.75
N ASN A 391 -10.03 8.49 -18.43
CA ASN A 391 -11.34 9.10 -18.30
C ASN A 391 -11.93 9.39 -19.68
N ARG A 392 -13.04 8.71 -20.03
CA ARG A 392 -13.73 8.93 -21.31
C ARG A 392 -14.79 10.03 -21.23
N ASN A 393 -15.12 10.49 -20.03
CA ASN A 393 -16.09 11.55 -19.82
C ASN A 393 -15.38 12.87 -19.50
N SER A 394 -15.26 13.76 -20.49
CA SER A 394 -14.63 15.07 -20.33
C SER A 394 -15.35 16.00 -19.35
N SER A 395 -16.63 15.75 -19.06
CA SER A 395 -17.37 16.53 -18.06
C SER A 395 -17.09 16.08 -16.62
N LYS A 396 -16.52 14.89 -16.43
CA LYS A 396 -16.17 14.37 -15.11
C LYS A 396 -14.81 14.91 -14.71
N ALA A 397 -14.77 15.70 -13.65
CA ALA A 397 -13.54 16.23 -13.10
C ALA A 397 -12.67 15.12 -12.50
N LEU A 398 -11.37 15.22 -12.77
CA LEU A 398 -10.34 14.37 -12.20
C LEU A 398 -9.36 15.24 -11.43
N TYR A 399 -9.17 14.95 -10.14
CA TYR A 399 -8.32 15.72 -9.23
C TYR A 399 -7.08 14.89 -8.83
N PRO A 400 -6.02 14.90 -9.65
CA PRO A 400 -4.78 14.20 -9.34
C PRO A 400 -3.92 14.97 -8.33
N HIS A 401 -3.41 14.26 -7.33
CA HIS A 401 -2.47 14.80 -6.33
C HIS A 401 -1.31 13.84 -6.12
N PHE A 402 -0.09 14.38 -6.07
CA PHE A 402 1.10 13.63 -5.66
C PHE A 402 1.14 13.54 -4.14
N THR A 403 1.22 12.32 -3.62
CA THR A 403 1.16 12.09 -2.18
C THR A 403 2.30 11.23 -1.67
N THR A 404 2.63 11.46 -0.40
CA THR A 404 3.44 10.57 0.43
C THR A 404 2.60 10.28 1.67
N ALA A 405 1.89 9.14 1.68
CA ALA A 405 0.92 8.83 2.73
C ALA A 405 1.53 8.75 4.14
N THR A 406 2.85 8.62 4.27
CA THR A 406 3.58 8.65 5.55
C THR A 406 3.94 10.05 6.01
N ASP A 407 3.77 11.08 5.17
CA ASP A 407 3.99 12.50 5.47
C ASP A 407 2.64 13.17 5.81
N THR A 408 2.43 13.46 7.10
CA THR A 408 1.20 14.07 7.59
C THR A 408 0.98 15.47 7.05
N SER A 409 2.02 16.28 6.87
CA SER A 409 1.88 17.65 6.34
C SER A 409 1.46 17.62 4.88
N ASN A 410 2.04 16.72 4.08
CA ASN A 410 1.61 16.53 2.69
C ASN A 410 0.14 16.09 2.60
N ILE A 411 -0.27 15.11 3.39
CA ILE A 411 -1.65 14.61 3.36
C ILE A 411 -2.65 15.65 3.87
N GLN A 412 -2.31 16.44 4.88
CA GLN A 412 -3.18 17.49 5.38
C GLN A 412 -3.50 18.54 4.30
N VAL A 413 -2.47 19.03 3.59
CA VAL A 413 -2.67 20.01 2.50
C VAL A 413 -3.48 19.42 1.35
N VAL A 414 -3.13 18.20 0.92
CA VAL A 414 -3.82 17.54 -0.20
C VAL A 414 -5.28 17.23 0.16
N PHE A 415 -5.53 16.72 1.36
CA PHE A 415 -6.86 16.35 1.78
C PHE A 415 -7.76 17.57 1.98
N GLN A 416 -7.23 18.68 2.51
CA GLN A 416 -7.98 19.94 2.59
C GLN A 416 -8.43 20.40 1.20
N ALA A 417 -7.53 20.41 0.21
CA ALA A 417 -7.87 20.80 -1.16
C ALA A 417 -8.92 19.87 -1.79
N VAL A 418 -8.82 18.57 -1.51
CA VAL A 418 -9.79 17.57 -1.95
C VAL A 418 -11.15 17.80 -1.31
N MET A 419 -11.21 18.00 0.00
CA MET A 419 -12.46 18.22 0.72
C MET A 419 -13.11 19.52 0.29
N ASP A 420 -12.36 20.61 0.12
CA ASP A 420 -12.90 21.87 -0.39
C ASP A 420 -13.54 21.72 -1.77
N THR A 421 -12.99 20.83 -2.60
CA THR A 421 -13.50 20.54 -3.94
C THR A 421 -14.73 19.64 -3.89
N VAL A 422 -14.63 18.51 -3.18
CA VAL A 422 -15.74 17.53 -3.03
C VAL A 422 -16.92 18.17 -2.31
N VAL A 423 -16.70 18.89 -1.22
CA VAL A 423 -17.77 19.56 -0.46
C VAL A 423 -18.42 20.64 -1.32
N ARG A 424 -17.65 21.43 -2.06
CA ARG A 424 -18.20 22.45 -2.97
C ARG A 424 -19.08 21.80 -4.05
N ASP A 425 -18.58 20.77 -4.73
CA ASP A 425 -19.32 20.08 -5.80
C ASP A 425 -20.61 19.43 -5.26
N ASN A 426 -20.59 18.92 -4.02
CA ASN A 426 -21.77 18.35 -3.36
C ASN A 426 -22.74 19.40 -2.80
N LEU A 427 -22.27 20.50 -2.22
CA LEU A 427 -23.13 21.58 -1.71
C LEU A 427 -23.86 22.31 -2.85
N HIS A 428 -23.24 22.44 -4.02
CA HIS A 428 -23.93 22.97 -5.21
C HIS A 428 -25.12 22.09 -5.63
N GLN A 429 -25.05 20.77 -5.45
CA GLN A 429 -26.19 19.89 -5.70
C GLN A 429 -27.31 20.04 -4.68
N VAL A 430 -26.98 20.36 -3.42
CA VAL A 430 -27.96 20.54 -2.33
C VAL A 430 -28.65 21.91 -2.39
N THR A 431 -27.96 22.97 -2.87
CA THR A 431 -28.53 24.33 -2.91
C THR A 431 -29.45 24.57 -4.13
N LEU A 432 -29.48 23.63 -5.08
CA LEU A 432 -30.34 23.66 -6.27
C LEU A 432 -31.57 22.75 -6.16
N LEU A 433 -31.76 22.08 -5.02
CA LEU A 433 -32.98 21.38 -4.61
C LEU A 433 -33.68 22.18 -3.50
#